data_AF-A0A9Q4PYW3-F1
#
_entry.id   AF-A0A9Q4PYW3-F1
#
_cell.length_a   1.000
_cell.length_b   1.000
_cell.length_c   1.000
_cell.angle_alpha   90.00
_cell.angle_beta   90.00
_cell.angle_gamma   90.00
#
_symmetry.space_group_name_H-M   'P 1'
#
loop_
_entity.id
_entity.type
_entity.pdbx_description
1 polymer ?
#
loop_
_entity_poly.entity_id
_entity_poly.type
_entity_poly.pdbx_seq_one_letter_code
_entity_poly.pdbx_strand_id
1 'polypeptide(L)'
;MPKAYVMMNCDLGAEKQVISSLKKIPGVKEAHGTLGLYDIIAQIEADSEEKVKEIATVNIRNIQKIHSTVTLTRSESGELFQSSEKLIGLMLGQNSAKAYVVIHCENGEEYSTLKNLSHIPEVKEADVVFGFYDVICKVEASDEKTLNHVLTKAIRSLPHIKTSMTLNIIKEQES
;
A
#
# COMPACT_ATOMS: atom_id res chain seq x y z
N MET A 1 11.69 -11.68 -0.95
CA MET A 1 10.45 -12.50 -0.91
C MET A 1 9.42 -11.89 -1.83
N PRO A 2 8.67 -12.70 -2.61
CA PRO A 2 7.54 -12.22 -3.41
C PRO A 2 6.51 -11.46 -2.56
N LYS A 3 5.96 -10.40 -3.14
CA LYS A 3 5.09 -9.46 -2.45
C LYS A 3 3.98 -8.97 -3.38
N ALA A 4 2.79 -8.72 -2.84
CA ALA A 4 1.71 -8.06 -3.57
C ALA A 4 0.85 -7.20 -2.65
N TYR A 5 0.10 -6.29 -3.27
CA TYR A 5 -0.88 -5.43 -2.62
C TYR A 5 -2.24 -5.71 -3.25
N VAL A 6 -3.24 -6.00 -2.42
CA VAL A 6 -4.60 -6.28 -2.88
C VAL A 6 -5.50 -5.16 -2.39
N MET A 7 -6.04 -4.39 -3.32
CA MET A 7 -7.06 -3.36 -3.08
C MET A 7 -8.43 -3.98 -3.30
N MET A 8 -9.37 -3.74 -2.41
CA MET A 8 -10.64 -4.46 -2.36
C MET A 8 -11.80 -3.50 -2.12
N ASN A 9 -12.95 -3.84 -2.70
CA ASN A 9 -14.24 -3.28 -2.29
C ASN A 9 -15.08 -4.35 -1.61
N CYS A 10 -15.83 -3.97 -0.58
CA CYS A 10 -16.71 -4.88 0.15
C CYS A 10 -18.10 -4.31 0.38
N ASP A 11 -18.99 -5.13 0.94
CA ASP A 11 -20.29 -4.66 1.41
C ASP A 11 -20.10 -3.49 2.40
N LEU A 12 -20.96 -2.47 2.29
CA LEU A 12 -20.94 -1.32 3.19
C LEU A 12 -21.03 -1.76 4.66
N GLY A 13 -20.08 -1.32 5.49
CA GLY A 13 -20.03 -1.64 6.92
C GLY A 13 -19.42 -3.01 7.24
N ALA A 14 -18.93 -3.75 6.24
CA ALA A 14 -18.27 -5.04 6.43
C ALA A 14 -16.75 -4.94 6.62
N GLU A 15 -16.18 -3.74 6.53
CA GLU A 15 -14.74 -3.51 6.42
C GLU A 15 -13.98 -4.16 7.57
N LYS A 16 -14.42 -3.92 8.81
CA LYS A 16 -13.82 -4.51 10.02
C LYS A 16 -13.83 -6.04 10.01
N GLN A 17 -14.93 -6.65 9.56
CA GLN A 17 -15.06 -8.11 9.50
C GLN A 17 -14.12 -8.70 8.44
N VAL A 18 -14.04 -8.07 7.27
CA VAL A 18 -13.16 -8.49 6.19
C VAL A 18 -11.70 -8.33 6.61
N ILE A 19 -11.32 -7.20 7.21
CA ILE A 19 -9.97 -6.97 7.77
C ILE A 19 -9.60 -8.03 8.82
N SER A 20 -10.50 -8.35 9.75
CA SER A 20 -10.28 -9.41 10.74
C SER A 20 -10.06 -10.78 10.10
N SER A 21 -10.76 -11.07 8.98
CA SER A 21 -10.59 -12.31 8.23
C SER A 21 -9.26 -12.34 7.48
N LEU A 22 -8.88 -11.23 6.84
CA LEU A 22 -7.61 -11.05 6.14
C LEU A 22 -6.42 -11.28 7.08
N LYS A 23 -6.45 -10.68 8.28
CA LYS A 23 -5.38 -10.81 9.29
C LYS A 23 -5.15 -12.25 9.78
N LYS A 24 -6.10 -13.17 9.56
CA LYS A 24 -5.97 -14.60 9.91
C LYS A 24 -5.32 -15.43 8.80
N ILE A 25 -5.17 -14.88 7.59
CA ILE A 25 -4.61 -15.60 6.44
C ILE A 25 -3.08 -15.57 6.54
N PRO A 26 -2.40 -16.75 6.57
CA PRO A 26 -0.95 -16.80 6.51
C PRO A 26 -0.41 -16.09 5.26
N GLY A 27 0.57 -15.22 5.45
CA GLY A 27 1.17 -14.42 4.36
C GLY A 27 0.58 -13.02 4.21
N VAL A 28 -0.59 -12.72 4.79
CA VAL A 28 -1.06 -11.33 4.93
C VAL A 28 -0.26 -10.65 6.03
N LYS A 29 0.51 -9.62 5.67
CA LYS A 29 1.37 -8.85 6.60
C LYS A 29 0.60 -7.75 7.30
N GLU A 30 -0.26 -7.07 6.56
CA GLU A 30 -1.15 -6.05 7.08
C GLU A 30 -2.40 -5.92 6.21
N ALA A 31 -3.48 -5.44 6.82
CA ALA A 31 -4.75 -5.17 6.15
C ALA A 31 -5.41 -3.97 6.85
N HIS A 32 -5.83 -3.01 6.04
CA HIS A 32 -6.25 -1.69 6.47
C HIS A 32 -7.49 -1.26 5.74
N GLY A 33 -8.43 -0.66 6.47
CA GLY A 33 -9.54 0.06 5.86
C GLY A 33 -9.06 1.38 5.29
N THR A 34 -9.63 1.82 4.19
CA THR A 34 -9.17 3.00 3.47
C THR A 34 -10.31 3.94 3.09
N LEU A 35 -10.01 5.24 3.07
CA LEU A 35 -10.85 6.25 2.44
C LEU A 35 -10.44 6.38 0.98
N GLY A 36 -11.41 6.22 0.06
CA GLY A 36 -11.17 6.40 -1.37
C GLY A 36 -12.04 5.48 -2.22
N LEU A 37 -11.50 5.09 -3.38
CA LEU A 37 -12.17 4.22 -4.33
C LEU A 37 -12.17 2.74 -3.92
N TYR A 38 -11.27 2.37 -3.03
CA TYR A 38 -11.20 1.03 -2.44
C TYR A 38 -11.45 1.15 -0.94
N ASP A 39 -12.14 0.15 -0.40
CA ASP A 39 -12.55 0.13 1.00
C ASP A 39 -11.45 -0.46 1.88
N ILE A 40 -10.63 -1.36 1.33
CA ILE A 40 -9.58 -2.07 2.06
C ILE A 40 -8.35 -2.23 1.17
N ILE A 41 -7.16 -2.13 1.76
CA ILE A 41 -5.91 -2.61 1.17
C ILE A 41 -5.25 -3.64 2.08
N ALA A 42 -4.73 -4.72 1.49
CA ALA A 42 -3.93 -5.73 2.17
C ALA A 42 -2.57 -5.93 1.50
N GLN A 43 -1.53 -6.11 2.30
CA GLN A 43 -0.19 -6.46 1.85
C GLN A 43 0.06 -7.95 2.09
N ILE A 44 0.51 -8.65 1.07
CA ILE A 44 0.84 -10.07 1.10
C ILE A 44 2.33 -10.23 0.86
N GLU A 45 2.97 -11.08 1.66
CA GLU A 45 4.32 -11.58 1.39
C GLU A 45 4.36 -13.09 1.65
N ALA A 46 4.92 -13.82 0.70
CA ALA A 46 5.08 -15.26 0.79
C ALA A 46 6.46 -15.68 0.30
N ASP A 47 6.74 -16.97 0.42
CA ASP A 47 7.99 -17.60 0.02
C ASP A 47 8.08 -17.92 -1.48
N SER A 48 6.97 -17.86 -2.23
CA SER A 48 6.95 -17.97 -3.70
C SER A 48 5.86 -17.11 -4.36
N GLU A 49 6.01 -16.82 -5.65
CA GLU A 49 5.01 -16.06 -6.43
C GLU A 49 3.69 -16.83 -6.55
N GLU A 50 3.75 -18.16 -6.67
CA GLU A 50 2.58 -19.03 -6.69
C GLU A 50 1.77 -18.91 -5.41
N LYS A 51 2.43 -18.84 -4.26
CA LYS A 51 1.76 -18.64 -2.97
C LYS A 51 1.13 -17.26 -2.85
N VAL A 52 1.81 -16.20 -3.32
CA VAL A 52 1.20 -14.86 -3.37
C VAL A 52 -0.06 -14.88 -4.23
N LYS A 53 0.01 -15.53 -5.41
CA LYS A 53 -1.12 -15.68 -6.32
C LYS A 53 -2.25 -16.50 -5.70
N GLU A 54 -1.93 -17.60 -5.02
CA GLU A 54 -2.90 -18.43 -4.30
C GLU A 54 -3.62 -17.61 -3.22
N ILE A 55 -2.87 -16.91 -2.36
CA ILE A 55 -3.44 -16.05 -1.31
C ILE A 55 -4.39 -15.02 -1.94
N ALA A 56 -3.96 -14.31 -2.98
CA ALA A 56 -4.79 -13.28 -3.62
C ALA A 56 -6.06 -13.87 -4.27
N THR A 57 -5.92 -14.95 -5.03
CA THR A 57 -7.00 -15.47 -5.91
C THR A 57 -7.91 -16.50 -5.25
N VAL A 58 -7.43 -17.22 -4.25
CA VAL A 58 -8.17 -18.29 -3.56
C VAL A 58 -8.57 -17.85 -2.16
N ASN A 59 -7.63 -17.31 -1.37
CA ASN A 59 -7.93 -16.99 0.03
C ASN A 59 -8.68 -15.66 0.14
N ILE A 60 -8.15 -14.59 -0.46
CA ILE A 60 -8.71 -13.23 -0.34
C ILE A 60 -9.99 -13.10 -1.18
N ARG A 61 -9.93 -13.42 -2.48
CA ARG A 61 -11.08 -13.22 -3.38
C ARG A 61 -12.35 -13.99 -2.99
N ASN A 62 -12.21 -15.08 -2.22
CA ASN A 62 -13.36 -15.87 -1.73
C ASN A 62 -13.85 -15.46 -0.34
N ILE A 63 -13.25 -14.45 0.31
CA ILE A 63 -13.79 -13.89 1.55
C ILE A 63 -15.18 -13.34 1.25
N GLN A 64 -16.16 -13.80 2.02
CA GLN A 64 -17.53 -13.31 1.92
C GLN A 64 -17.56 -11.79 2.07
N LYS A 65 -18.47 -11.14 1.33
CA LYS A 65 -18.66 -9.68 1.29
C LYS A 65 -17.62 -8.91 0.48
N ILE A 66 -16.58 -9.54 -0.07
CA ILE A 66 -15.71 -8.88 -1.06
C ILE A 66 -16.41 -8.90 -2.43
N HIS A 67 -16.55 -7.74 -3.05
CA HIS A 67 -17.15 -7.58 -4.38
C HIS A 67 -16.12 -7.61 -5.50
N SER A 68 -14.98 -6.95 -5.29
CA SER A 68 -13.95 -6.78 -6.29
C SER A 68 -12.57 -6.74 -5.63
N THR A 69 -11.56 -7.14 -6.40
CA THR A 69 -10.16 -7.11 -5.99
C THR A 69 -9.30 -6.64 -7.15
N VAL A 70 -8.34 -5.76 -6.88
CA VAL A 70 -7.23 -5.43 -7.77
C VAL A 70 -5.93 -5.83 -7.08
N THR A 71 -5.12 -6.66 -7.74
CA THR A 71 -3.83 -7.12 -7.21
C THR A 71 -2.69 -6.45 -7.95
N LEU A 72 -1.77 -5.83 -7.19
CA LEU A 72 -0.54 -5.22 -7.67
C LEU A 72 0.61 -6.10 -7.18
N THR A 73 1.22 -6.86 -8.09
CA THR A 73 2.33 -7.76 -7.75
C THR A 73 3.63 -6.99 -7.88
N ARG A 74 4.48 -7.08 -6.86
CA ARG A 74 5.79 -6.43 -6.91
C ARG A 74 6.65 -7.03 -8.03
N SER A 75 7.17 -6.18 -8.90
CA SER A 75 8.11 -6.52 -9.97
C SER A 75 9.55 -6.50 -9.45
N GLU A 76 10.01 -5.31 -9.05
CA GLU A 76 11.36 -5.08 -8.58
C GLU A 76 11.33 -4.08 -7.41
N SER A 77 12.05 -4.40 -6.34
CA SER A 77 12.50 -3.41 -5.37
C SER A 77 14.01 -3.31 -5.52
N GLY A 78 14.51 -2.20 -6.07
CA GLY A 78 15.89 -1.82 -5.71
C GLY A 78 15.97 -1.74 -4.19
N GLU A 79 17.11 -2.07 -3.58
CA GLU A 79 17.31 -2.02 -2.12
C GLU A 79 17.31 -0.58 -1.55
N LEU A 80 16.43 0.30 -2.05
CA LEU A 80 16.38 1.73 -1.78
C LEU A 80 15.75 2.06 -0.43
N PHE A 81 14.91 1.17 0.10
CA PHE A 81 14.18 1.36 1.36
C PHE A 81 14.65 0.41 2.48
N GLN A 82 15.93 0.01 2.46
CA GLN A 82 16.47 -0.89 3.49
C GLN A 82 17.06 -0.12 4.70
N SER A 83 16.56 -0.47 5.89
CA SER A 83 17.28 -0.44 7.18
C SER A 83 17.33 0.84 8.03
N SER A 84 16.78 1.99 7.62
CA SER A 84 16.79 3.21 8.47
C SER A 84 15.47 3.50 9.22
N GLU A 85 14.39 2.78 8.93
CA GLU A 85 13.04 3.23 9.30
C GLU A 85 12.47 2.67 10.60
N LYS A 86 13.03 1.57 11.09
CA LYS A 86 12.54 0.91 12.32
C LYS A 86 12.58 1.87 13.53
N LEU A 87 13.47 2.86 13.50
CA LEU A 87 13.62 3.85 14.56
C LEU A 87 12.60 5.01 14.45
N ILE A 88 12.23 5.44 13.23
CA ILE A 88 11.32 6.58 13.02
C ILE A 88 9.89 6.20 13.42
N GLY A 89 9.42 5.00 13.04
CA GLY A 89 8.10 4.51 13.45
C GLY A 89 7.96 4.29 14.96
N LEU A 90 9.08 4.10 15.69
CA LEU A 90 9.09 4.05 17.15
C LEU A 90 9.03 5.45 17.80
N MET A 91 9.47 6.49 17.08
CA MET A 91 9.44 7.88 17.55
C MET A 91 8.12 8.60 17.23
N LEU A 92 7.45 8.21 16.14
CA LEU A 92 6.10 8.66 15.82
C LEU A 92 5.13 7.99 16.81
N GLY A 93 4.53 8.75 17.72
CA GLY A 93 3.56 8.23 18.69
C GLY A 93 2.30 7.64 18.03
N GLN A 94 1.33 7.21 18.84
CA GLN A 94 0.08 6.55 18.37
C GLN A 94 -0.76 7.35 17.35
N ASN A 95 -0.47 8.65 17.15
CA ASN A 95 -1.22 9.55 16.26
C ASN A 95 -0.69 9.66 14.82
N SER A 96 0.23 8.81 14.36
CA SER A 96 0.77 8.85 12.99
C SER A 96 -0.29 8.65 11.88
N ALA A 97 -0.43 9.56 10.91
CA ALA A 97 -1.31 9.36 9.77
C ALA A 97 -0.62 8.51 8.68
N LYS A 98 -1.36 7.60 8.03
CA LYS A 98 -0.79 6.67 7.04
C LYS A 98 -1.64 6.62 5.77
N ALA A 99 -0.99 6.41 4.64
CA ALA A 99 -1.66 6.17 3.37
C ALA A 99 -0.84 5.25 2.46
N TYR A 100 -1.53 4.54 1.57
CA TYR A 100 -0.90 4.03 0.36
C TYR A 100 -1.16 4.98 -0.81
N VAL A 101 -0.17 5.13 -1.68
CA VAL A 101 -0.30 5.91 -2.92
C VAL A 101 0.06 5.00 -4.07
N VAL A 102 -0.87 4.84 -5.01
CA VAL A 102 -0.60 4.16 -6.29
C VAL A 102 -0.42 5.21 -7.38
N ILE A 103 0.57 4.99 -8.22
CA ILE A 103 1.12 6.01 -9.12
C ILE A 103 1.17 5.42 -10.53
N HIS A 104 0.72 6.23 -11.50
CA HIS A 104 1.06 6.02 -12.90
C HIS A 104 2.19 6.97 -13.29
N CYS A 105 3.25 6.44 -13.89
CA CYS A 105 4.38 7.21 -14.34
C CYS A 105 4.48 7.26 -15.87
N GLU A 106 5.44 8.04 -16.35
CA GLU A 106 5.89 7.99 -17.74
C GLU A 106 6.50 6.62 -18.05
N ASN A 107 6.37 6.19 -19.30
CA ASN A 107 6.76 4.84 -19.69
C ASN A 107 8.28 4.70 -19.55
N GLY A 108 8.75 3.71 -18.79
CA GLY A 108 10.18 3.50 -18.53
C GLY A 108 10.74 4.33 -17.36
N GLU A 109 9.90 5.12 -16.68
CA GLU A 109 10.29 5.96 -15.54
C GLU A 109 9.90 5.37 -14.17
N GLU A 110 9.51 4.09 -14.13
CA GLU A 110 9.07 3.40 -12.91
C GLU A 110 10.17 3.40 -11.85
N TYR A 111 11.39 3.04 -12.26
CA TYR A 111 12.56 3.02 -11.36
C TYR A 111 13.02 4.43 -10.96
N SER A 112 12.97 5.40 -11.88
CA SER A 112 13.27 6.81 -11.60
C SER A 112 12.31 7.37 -10.55
N THR A 113 11.01 7.07 -10.70
CA THR A 113 9.96 7.41 -9.74
C THR A 113 10.23 6.76 -8.38
N LEU A 114 10.55 5.45 -8.36
CA LEU A 114 10.92 4.73 -7.13
C LEU A 114 12.11 5.38 -6.41
N LYS A 115 13.15 5.75 -7.15
CA LYS A 115 14.34 6.44 -6.62
C LYS A 115 14.00 7.83 -6.09
N ASN A 116 13.15 8.59 -6.77
CA ASN A 116 12.74 9.90 -6.26
C ASN A 116 11.96 9.78 -4.94
N LEU A 117 11.06 8.79 -4.86
CA LEU A 117 10.30 8.49 -3.63
C LEU A 117 11.21 8.14 -2.45
N SER A 118 12.35 7.46 -2.67
CA SER A 118 13.27 7.08 -1.59
C SER A 118 14.00 8.25 -0.93
N HIS A 119 13.92 9.45 -1.51
CA HIS A 119 14.45 10.66 -0.91
C HIS A 119 13.43 11.40 -0.03
N ILE A 120 12.18 10.94 0.03
CA ILE A 120 11.11 11.52 0.85
C ILE A 120 11.06 10.77 2.19
N PRO A 121 11.42 11.40 3.32
CA PRO A 121 11.52 10.71 4.61
C PRO A 121 10.23 10.02 5.07
N GLU A 122 9.07 10.55 4.70
CA GLU A 122 7.76 10.00 5.06
C GLU A 122 7.36 8.80 4.20
N VAL A 123 8.01 8.55 3.06
CA VAL A 123 7.79 7.34 2.26
C VAL A 123 8.57 6.20 2.91
N LYS A 124 7.85 5.24 3.48
CA LYS A 124 8.40 4.11 4.24
C LYS A 124 8.66 2.88 3.41
N GLU A 125 7.90 2.77 2.34
CA GLU A 125 8.02 1.64 1.46
C GLU A 125 7.57 2.07 0.08
N ALA A 126 8.24 1.58 -0.96
CA ALA A 126 7.75 1.72 -2.31
C ALA A 126 8.24 0.54 -3.15
N ASP A 127 7.40 0.15 -4.10
CA ASP A 127 7.66 -0.95 -5.01
C ASP A 127 7.19 -0.58 -6.42
N VAL A 128 7.97 -0.98 -7.43
CA VAL A 128 7.45 -1.08 -8.79
C VAL A 128 6.53 -2.30 -8.85
N VAL A 129 5.35 -2.12 -9.43
CA VAL A 129 4.32 -3.16 -9.47
C VAL A 129 3.88 -3.47 -10.89
N PHE A 130 3.48 -4.72 -11.09
CA PHE A 130 2.73 -5.14 -12.26
C PHE A 130 1.23 -5.00 -11.99
N GLY A 131 0.53 -4.46 -12.97
CA GLY A 131 -0.92 -4.31 -12.93
C GLY A 131 -1.37 -3.08 -13.68
N PHE A 132 -2.46 -2.47 -13.21
CA PHE A 132 -2.98 -1.24 -13.78
C PHE A 132 -2.10 -0.04 -13.44
N TYR A 133 -1.40 -0.06 -12.31
CA TYR A 133 -0.49 0.99 -11.84
C TYR A 133 0.96 0.57 -12.00
N ASP A 134 1.86 1.54 -11.91
CA ASP A 134 3.28 1.35 -12.18
C ASP A 134 4.11 1.29 -10.89
N VAL A 135 3.76 2.14 -9.90
CA VAL A 135 4.43 2.20 -8.58
C VAL A 135 3.39 2.28 -7.48
N ILE A 136 3.66 1.63 -6.34
CA ILE A 136 2.93 1.84 -5.09
C ILE A 136 3.91 2.27 -3.99
N CYS A 137 3.51 3.19 -3.13
CA CYS A 137 4.26 3.52 -1.93
C CYS A 137 3.39 3.65 -0.68
N LYS A 138 3.97 3.35 0.48
CA LYS A 138 3.38 3.55 1.80
C LYS A 138 4.00 4.79 2.42
N VAL A 139 3.15 5.71 2.86
CA VAL A 139 3.54 6.97 3.48
C VAL A 139 3.09 6.97 4.93
N GLU A 140 3.98 7.37 5.83
CA GLU A 140 3.71 7.52 7.25
C GLU A 140 4.22 8.87 7.75
N ALA A 141 3.32 9.67 8.30
CA ALA A 141 3.58 11.01 8.81
C ALA A 141 3.10 11.14 10.27
N SER A 142 3.53 12.20 10.96
CA SER A 142 3.15 12.47 12.36
C SER A 142 1.67 12.75 12.56
N ASP A 143 1.01 13.31 11.54
CA ASP A 143 -0.37 13.79 11.57
C ASP A 143 -0.92 13.96 10.15
N GLU A 144 -2.23 14.14 10.03
CA GLU A 144 -2.92 14.26 8.73
C GLU A 144 -2.50 15.50 7.93
N LYS A 145 -2.15 16.61 8.59
CA LYS A 145 -1.73 17.83 7.90
C LYS A 145 -0.39 17.60 7.21
N THR A 146 0.55 16.98 7.91
CA THR A 146 1.85 16.59 7.38
C THR A 146 1.69 15.55 6.28
N LEU A 147 0.84 14.53 6.46
CA LEU A 147 0.53 13.56 5.41
C LEU A 147 0.02 14.25 4.14
N ASN A 148 -0.99 15.11 4.26
CA ASN A 148 -1.54 15.85 3.11
C ASN A 148 -0.51 16.75 2.43
N HIS A 149 0.39 17.37 3.20
CA HIS A 149 1.49 18.15 2.65
C HIS A 149 2.43 17.27 1.82
N VAL A 150 2.88 16.13 2.35
CA VAL A 150 3.74 15.18 1.64
C VAL A 150 3.06 14.68 0.36
N LEU A 151 1.80 14.25 0.43
CA LEU A 151 1.05 13.75 -0.72
C LEU A 151 0.93 14.80 -1.83
N THR A 152 0.61 16.05 -1.46
CA THR A 152 0.29 17.10 -2.45
C THR A 152 1.50 17.88 -2.95
N LYS A 153 2.54 18.04 -2.12
CA LYS A 153 3.70 18.92 -2.40
C LYS A 153 5.00 18.18 -2.60
N ALA A 154 5.17 17.01 -2.01
CA ALA A 154 6.36 16.19 -2.24
C ALA A 154 6.08 15.18 -3.36
N ILE A 155 5.15 14.25 -3.15
CA ILE A 155 4.91 13.13 -4.07
C ILE A 155 4.35 13.62 -5.40
N ARG A 156 3.20 14.31 -5.42
CA ARG A 156 2.56 14.76 -6.68
C ARG A 156 3.37 15.75 -7.51
N SER A 157 4.43 16.33 -6.94
CA SER A 157 5.33 17.25 -7.63
C SER A 157 6.60 16.59 -8.15
N LEU A 158 6.79 15.28 -7.91
CA LEU A 158 7.91 14.54 -8.47
C LEU A 158 7.81 14.48 -10.01
N PRO A 159 8.95 14.52 -10.71
CA PRO A 159 8.97 14.33 -12.16
C PRO A 159 8.45 12.93 -12.53
N HIS A 160 7.99 12.81 -13.77
CA HIS A 160 7.51 11.56 -14.38
C HIS A 160 6.20 10.99 -13.82
N ILE A 161 5.62 11.57 -12.77
CA ILE A 161 4.30 11.18 -12.29
C ILE A 161 3.21 11.78 -13.18
N LYS A 162 2.44 10.93 -13.86
CA LYS A 162 1.27 11.34 -14.66
C LYS A 162 0.06 11.57 -13.76
N THR A 163 -0.25 10.58 -12.92
CA THR A 163 -1.40 10.60 -12.01
C THR A 163 -1.11 9.77 -10.77
N SER A 164 -1.84 10.03 -9.70
CA SER A 164 -1.77 9.25 -8.46
C SER A 164 -3.15 9.10 -7.82
N MET A 165 -3.34 8.02 -7.08
CA MET A 165 -4.48 7.79 -6.21
C MET A 165 -3.98 7.52 -4.80
N THR A 166 -4.67 8.10 -3.82
CA THR A 166 -4.33 7.96 -2.40
C THR A 166 -5.40 7.14 -1.70
N LEU A 167 -4.95 6.18 -0.90
CA LEU A 167 -5.74 5.34 0.00
C LEU A 167 -5.35 5.69 1.43
N ASN A 168 -6.06 6.64 2.04
CA ASN A 168 -5.80 7.06 3.42
C ASN A 168 -6.29 5.97 4.38
N ILE A 169 -5.44 5.53 5.31
CA ILE A 169 -5.75 4.44 6.23
C ILE A 169 -6.66 4.93 7.36
N ILE A 170 -7.74 4.18 7.62
CA ILE A 170 -8.70 4.42 8.71
C ILE A 170 -8.30 3.57 9.92
N LYS A 171 -7.63 4.19 10.89
CA LYS A 171 -7.11 3.50 12.09
C LYS A 171 -8.21 2.84 12.91
N GLU A 172 -9.40 3.44 12.96
CA GLU A 172 -10.55 2.98 13.74
C GLU A 172 -11.07 1.62 13.25
N GLN A 173 -10.69 1.18 12.06
CA GLN A 173 -11.05 -0.10 11.47
C GLN A 173 -9.98 -1.18 11.67
N GLU A 174 -8.86 -0.87 12.32
CA GLU A 174 -7.79 -1.83 12.62
C GLU A 174 -8.10 -2.73 13.84
N SER A 175 -9.18 -2.43 14.58
CA SER A 175 -9.66 -3.13 15.80
C SER A 175 -10.16 -4.55 15.55
#